data_AF-A0A9E7R6Q7-F1
#
_entry.id   AF-A0A9E7R6Q7-F1
#
_cell.length_a   1.000
_cell.length_b   1.000
_cell.length_c   1.000
_cell.angle_alpha   90.00
_cell.angle_beta   90.00
_cell.angle_gamma   90.00
#
_symmetry.space_group_name_H-M   'P 1'
#
loop_
_entity.id
_entity.type
_entity.pdbx_description
1 polymer ?
#
loop_
_entity_poly.entity_id
_entity_poly.type
_entity_poly.pdbx_seq_one_letter_code
_entity_poly.pdbx_strand_id
1 'polypeptide(L)'
;MTRNRVVVFDEDPGESFRLEFDANAVQRVVGAYLEENPDFDEPLGGSDDPVQSVGDLRGYRKYSPDEDVEALLRVVRTGQLFDDPVLADRPRGHGAARAVVLSLLESRRDDLNNGVERVALPGNAVAAYDDIDGVLYIRRPPNLSAAAGVVGLDGTPIHRIWEGRLGCPPEAELQYERVLCDRCRRQYLMEVLGYRVYNTTPNIKPYSRQRHISKGKDLALIEAVYLETGVEPAVITTKTAERYLGREWTHVQASSHYGAVRGSNAFAGDEIQVGIVLGSQHPGDREILRLAALSGDRLELSERHLNRGPDLSYGVAARPEEPENPYLTYFREHVVVQSVLRFGRSAGATVYVHTGAVPDWILTDGPIGAEKSVIRERCAGEREVISALSDGAELTASEIGTRVTIAERTVYDRLGPLSEWCIIERVTERQPHRWRLLDPDRPGAGYVIDDQWYVRLPGTDGFVD
;
A
#
# COMPACT_ATOMS: atom_id res chain seq x y z
N MET A 1 10.17 23.23 -23.05
CA MET A 1 9.02 24.07 -23.49
C MET A 1 8.34 24.77 -22.30
N THR A 2 9.10 25.23 -21.29
CA THR A 2 8.59 25.70 -19.98
C THR A 2 8.96 27.14 -19.64
N ARG A 3 9.58 27.88 -20.58
CA ARG A 3 10.10 29.23 -20.33
C ARG A 3 9.02 30.16 -19.79
N ASN A 4 9.27 30.76 -18.63
CA ASN A 4 8.37 31.68 -17.92
C ASN A 4 6.99 31.09 -17.57
N ARG A 5 6.86 29.77 -17.50
CA ARG A 5 5.63 29.10 -17.06
C ARG A 5 5.80 28.60 -15.64
N VAL A 6 4.71 28.64 -14.87
CA VAL A 6 4.59 27.86 -13.65
C VAL A 6 4.31 26.41 -14.05
N VAL A 7 5.09 25.48 -13.52
CA VAL A 7 4.88 24.03 -13.70
C VAL A 7 4.14 23.53 -12.48
N VAL A 8 3.00 22.89 -12.70
CA VAL A 8 2.17 22.32 -11.64
C VAL A 8 2.20 20.80 -11.75
N PHE A 9 2.52 20.13 -10.65
CA PHE A 9 2.37 18.69 -10.48
C PHE A 9 1.13 18.44 -9.62
N ASP A 10 0.13 17.81 -10.23
CA ASP A 10 -1.08 17.35 -9.53
C ASP A 10 -0.85 15.91 -9.07
N GLU A 11 -0.63 15.74 -7.77
CA GLU A 11 -0.08 14.55 -7.11
C GLU A 11 1.41 14.29 -7.37
N ASP A 12 1.95 13.44 -6.49
CA ASP A 12 3.31 12.94 -6.55
C ASP A 12 3.57 12.13 -7.84
N PRO A 13 4.58 12.51 -8.66
CA PRO A 13 4.79 11.94 -10.00
C PRO A 13 5.18 10.46 -10.02
N GLY A 14 5.33 9.81 -8.86
CA GLY A 14 5.56 8.37 -8.80
C GLY A 14 6.87 7.98 -9.47
N GLU A 15 6.81 6.94 -10.29
CA GLU A 15 7.97 6.40 -11.00
C GLU A 15 8.18 7.03 -12.38
N SER A 16 7.47 8.12 -12.72
CA SER A 16 7.51 8.75 -14.05
C SER A 16 8.92 9.20 -14.47
N PHE A 17 9.81 9.41 -13.50
CA PHE A 17 11.19 9.84 -13.70
C PHE A 17 12.21 8.75 -13.34
N ARG A 18 11.77 7.49 -13.22
CA ARG A 18 12.61 6.35 -12.83
C ARG A 18 12.66 5.31 -13.93
N LEU A 19 13.87 4.84 -14.23
CA LEU A 19 14.13 3.61 -14.98
C LEU A 19 14.46 2.49 -13.99
N GLU A 20 13.98 1.29 -14.28
CA GLU A 20 14.16 0.10 -13.46
C GLU A 20 14.72 -1.05 -14.29
N PHE A 21 15.82 -1.64 -13.81
CA PHE A 21 16.47 -2.78 -14.41
C PHE A 21 16.58 -3.88 -13.37
N ASP A 22 15.92 -5.02 -13.60
CA ASP A 22 16.17 -6.23 -12.82
C ASP A 22 17.56 -6.82 -13.11
N ALA A 23 17.99 -7.82 -12.35
CA ALA A 23 19.32 -8.43 -12.50
C ALA A 23 19.61 -8.92 -13.92
N ASN A 24 18.61 -9.50 -14.61
CA ASN A 24 18.79 -9.98 -15.98
C ASN A 24 18.89 -8.81 -16.96
N ALA A 25 18.10 -7.76 -16.76
CA ALA A 25 18.15 -6.54 -17.55
C ALA A 25 19.50 -5.84 -17.39
N VAL A 26 20.04 -5.75 -16.17
CA VAL A 26 21.39 -5.19 -15.93
C VAL A 26 22.45 -5.98 -16.68
N GLN A 27 22.50 -7.31 -16.54
CA GLN A 27 23.46 -8.16 -17.25
C GLN A 27 23.37 -7.98 -18.77
N ARG A 28 22.15 -7.99 -19.29
CA ARG A 28 21.87 -7.85 -20.72
C ARG A 28 22.31 -6.49 -21.26
N VAL A 29 21.96 -5.41 -20.56
CA VAL A 29 22.25 -4.03 -20.96
C VAL A 29 23.75 -3.75 -20.89
N VAL A 30 24.43 -4.26 -19.86
CA VAL A 30 25.88 -4.18 -19.73
C VAL A 30 26.57 -4.96 -20.85
N GLY A 31 26.16 -6.20 -21.12
CA GLY A 31 26.75 -6.99 -22.20
C GLY A 31 26.63 -6.30 -23.56
N ALA A 32 25.45 -5.77 -23.89
CA ALA A 32 25.25 -5.01 -25.12
C ALA A 32 26.09 -3.72 -25.19
N TYR A 33 26.36 -3.07 -24.05
CA TYR A 33 27.27 -1.92 -24.02
C TYR A 33 28.71 -2.35 -24.28
N LEU A 34 29.19 -3.40 -23.61
CA LEU A 34 30.57 -3.87 -23.74
C LEU A 34 30.88 -4.34 -25.17
N GLU A 35 29.96 -5.07 -25.81
CA GLU A 35 30.09 -5.49 -27.22
C GLU A 35 30.25 -4.31 -28.22
N GLU A 36 29.72 -3.13 -27.88
CA GLU A 36 29.76 -1.95 -28.74
C GLU A 36 30.95 -1.02 -28.45
N ASN A 37 31.67 -1.24 -27.34
CA ASN A 37 32.74 -0.36 -26.89
C ASN A 37 34.05 -1.16 -26.82
N PRO A 38 34.85 -1.19 -27.89
CA PRO A 38 36.08 -1.98 -27.97
C PRO A 38 37.16 -1.53 -26.98
N ASP A 39 36.99 -0.36 -26.35
CA ASP A 39 37.82 0.09 -25.21
C ASP A 39 37.80 -0.89 -24.02
N PHE A 40 36.86 -1.86 -24.00
CA PHE A 40 36.75 -2.92 -23.00
C PHE A 40 37.28 -4.29 -23.48
N ASP A 41 37.69 -4.41 -24.75
CA ASP A 41 38.19 -5.67 -25.35
C ASP A 41 39.64 -5.97 -24.96
N GLU A 42 40.38 -4.97 -24.47
CA GLU A 42 41.73 -5.13 -23.93
C GLU A 42 41.71 -5.26 -22.40
N PRO A 43 42.61 -6.05 -21.80
CA PRO A 43 42.72 -6.11 -20.36
C PRO A 43 43.04 -4.74 -19.76
N LEU A 44 42.24 -4.32 -18.78
CA LEU A 44 42.37 -3.02 -18.13
C LEU A 44 43.13 -3.14 -16.80
N GLY A 45 43.93 -2.13 -16.45
CA GLY A 45 44.51 -1.97 -15.10
C GLY A 45 45.37 -3.13 -14.60
N GLY A 46 46.06 -3.84 -15.51
CA GLY A 46 46.93 -4.97 -15.17
C GLY A 46 46.20 -6.30 -14.93
N SER A 47 44.91 -6.39 -15.24
CA SER A 47 44.18 -7.67 -15.38
C SER A 47 44.74 -8.48 -16.55
N ASP A 48 44.66 -9.81 -16.46
CA ASP A 48 44.94 -10.70 -17.61
C ASP A 48 43.71 -10.84 -18.53
N ASP A 49 42.51 -10.57 -18.01
CA ASP A 49 41.24 -10.75 -18.69
C ASP A 49 40.54 -9.40 -19.00
N PRO A 50 39.88 -9.27 -20.17
CA PRO A 50 39.05 -8.11 -20.51
C PRO A 50 37.75 -8.06 -19.69
N VAL A 51 37.11 -6.90 -19.67
CA VAL A 51 35.87 -6.69 -18.93
C VAL A 51 34.68 -7.14 -19.78
N GLN A 52 34.05 -8.26 -19.43
CA GLN A 52 32.97 -8.87 -20.25
C GLN A 52 31.63 -8.97 -19.54
N SER A 53 31.60 -8.71 -18.23
CA SER A 53 30.39 -8.89 -17.42
C SER A 53 30.21 -7.79 -16.37
N VAL A 54 29.02 -7.77 -15.77
CA VAL A 54 28.75 -6.95 -14.57
C VAL A 54 29.71 -7.29 -13.43
N GLY A 55 30.07 -8.58 -13.28
CA GLY A 55 31.02 -9.03 -12.28
C GLY A 55 32.40 -8.43 -12.51
N ASP A 56 32.84 -8.41 -13.75
CA ASP A 56 34.15 -7.86 -14.14
C ASP A 56 34.19 -6.35 -13.95
N LEU A 57 33.14 -5.61 -14.33
CA LEU A 57 33.05 -4.16 -14.08
C LEU A 57 33.18 -3.84 -12.59
N ARG A 58 32.49 -4.62 -11.73
CA ARG A 58 32.53 -4.42 -10.28
C ARG A 58 33.85 -4.85 -9.68
N GLY A 59 34.44 -5.94 -10.17
CA GLY A 59 35.77 -6.41 -9.81
C GLY A 59 36.82 -5.37 -10.17
N TYR A 60 36.79 -4.88 -11.41
CA TYR A 60 37.65 -3.83 -11.92
C TYR A 60 37.57 -2.57 -11.06
N ARG A 61 36.36 -2.07 -10.79
CA ARG A 61 36.14 -0.94 -9.87
C ARG A 61 36.76 -1.17 -8.49
N LYS A 62 36.66 -2.38 -7.94
CA LYS A 62 37.02 -2.67 -6.54
C LYS A 62 38.51 -2.95 -6.36
N TYR A 63 39.16 -3.55 -7.34
CA TYR A 63 40.51 -4.09 -7.20
C TYR A 63 41.57 -3.37 -8.04
N SER A 64 41.17 -2.53 -9.00
CA SER A 64 42.11 -1.78 -9.84
C SER A 64 42.54 -0.46 -9.18
N PRO A 65 43.70 0.10 -9.56
CA PRO A 65 44.11 1.43 -9.13
C PRO A 65 43.08 2.51 -9.47
N ASP A 66 42.89 3.48 -8.56
CA ASP A 66 41.93 4.59 -8.74
C ASP A 66 42.17 5.38 -10.04
N GLU A 67 43.43 5.53 -10.47
CA GLU A 67 43.80 6.23 -11.71
C GLU A 67 43.26 5.52 -12.95
N ASP A 68 43.27 4.18 -12.95
CA ASP A 68 42.80 3.36 -14.07
C ASP A 68 41.26 3.38 -14.13
N VAL A 69 40.61 3.26 -12.96
CA VAL A 69 39.15 3.40 -12.84
C VAL A 69 38.70 4.78 -13.33
N GLU A 70 39.41 5.86 -12.95
CA GLU A 70 39.08 7.22 -13.38
C GLU A 70 39.37 7.46 -14.87
N ALA A 71 40.39 6.79 -15.45
CA ALA A 71 40.61 6.81 -16.89
C ALA A 71 39.41 6.20 -17.64
N LEU A 72 38.91 5.05 -17.17
CA LEU A 72 37.72 4.41 -17.75
C LEU A 72 36.46 5.25 -17.54
N LEU A 73 36.26 5.81 -16.34
CA LEU A 73 35.13 6.70 -16.07
C LEU A 73 35.12 7.91 -16.99
N ARG A 74 36.28 8.48 -17.33
CA ARG A 74 36.37 9.57 -18.32
C ARG A 74 35.83 9.14 -19.68
N VAL A 75 36.19 7.95 -20.17
CA VAL A 75 35.65 7.41 -21.43
C VAL A 75 34.13 7.30 -21.36
N VAL A 76 33.61 6.66 -20.31
CA VAL A 76 32.16 6.45 -20.15
C VAL A 76 31.42 7.79 -20.04
N ARG A 77 31.94 8.78 -19.30
CA ARG A 77 31.32 10.10 -19.08
C ARG A 77 31.28 11.00 -20.31
N THR A 78 32.13 10.79 -21.32
CA THR A 78 32.20 11.68 -22.50
C THR A 78 31.03 11.53 -23.48
N GLY A 79 30.35 10.39 -23.48
CA GLY A 79 29.22 10.14 -24.37
C GLY A 79 27.85 10.45 -23.77
N GLN A 80 26.83 10.39 -24.62
CA GLN A 80 25.44 10.62 -24.23
C GLN A 80 24.96 9.50 -23.29
N LEU A 81 24.64 9.84 -22.04
CA LEU A 81 24.27 8.85 -21.00
C LEU A 81 22.91 8.18 -21.23
N PHE A 82 21.96 8.94 -21.79
CA PHE A 82 20.56 8.55 -21.95
C PHE A 82 20.10 8.81 -23.38
N ASP A 83 19.14 8.02 -23.85
CA ASP A 83 18.55 8.15 -25.19
C ASP A 83 19.59 7.96 -26.31
N ASP A 84 20.61 7.11 -26.09
CA ASP A 84 21.60 6.75 -27.10
C ASP A 84 20.95 5.90 -28.20
N PRO A 85 20.82 6.40 -29.45
CA PRO A 85 20.11 5.69 -30.51
C PRO A 85 20.88 4.45 -30.99
N VAL A 86 22.21 4.47 -30.96
CA VAL A 86 23.03 3.34 -31.40
C VAL A 86 22.81 2.16 -30.47
N LEU A 87 22.84 2.40 -29.16
CA LEU A 87 22.58 1.35 -28.17
C LEU A 87 21.10 0.95 -28.10
N ALA A 88 20.18 1.87 -28.40
CA ALA A 88 18.74 1.56 -28.42
C ALA A 88 18.35 0.65 -29.60
N ASP A 89 18.98 0.80 -30.76
CA ASP A 89 18.67 0.02 -31.97
C ASP A 89 19.30 -1.39 -31.95
N ARG A 90 20.17 -1.68 -30.98
CA ARG A 90 20.87 -2.96 -30.89
C ARG A 90 19.97 -4.06 -30.31
N PRO A 91 20.10 -5.31 -30.80
CA PRO A 91 19.50 -6.45 -30.13
C PRO A 91 19.98 -6.50 -28.69
N ARG A 92 19.03 -6.52 -27.72
CA ARG A 92 19.33 -6.53 -26.27
C ARG A 92 19.93 -5.24 -25.71
N GLY A 93 20.14 -4.21 -26.54
CA GLY A 93 20.62 -2.91 -26.11
C GLY A 93 19.55 -2.06 -25.43
N HIS A 94 19.98 -0.94 -24.86
CA HIS A 94 19.10 0.04 -24.24
C HIS A 94 19.73 1.43 -24.35
N GLY A 95 18.94 2.46 -24.64
CA GLY A 95 19.45 3.84 -24.77
C GLY A 95 20.02 4.44 -23.47
N ALA A 96 19.94 3.72 -22.36
CA ALA A 96 20.53 4.09 -21.07
C ALA A 96 21.71 3.19 -20.67
N ALA A 97 22.23 2.35 -21.57
CA ALA A 97 23.25 1.37 -21.21
C ALA A 97 24.54 2.02 -20.68
N ARG A 98 24.91 3.18 -21.24
CA ARG A 98 26.03 3.99 -20.73
C ARG A 98 25.80 4.45 -19.29
N ALA A 99 24.58 4.93 -18.96
CA ALA A 99 24.24 5.30 -17.58
C ALA A 99 24.26 4.10 -16.63
N VAL A 100 23.82 2.91 -17.08
CA VAL A 100 23.89 1.66 -16.32
C VAL A 100 25.35 1.30 -16.02
N VAL A 101 26.22 1.27 -17.04
CA VAL A 101 27.65 0.98 -16.88
C VAL A 101 28.34 2.00 -15.98
N LEU A 102 28.07 3.29 -16.19
CA LEU A 102 28.59 4.36 -15.33
C LEU A 102 28.18 4.15 -13.88
N SER A 103 26.91 3.82 -13.63
CA SER A 103 26.40 3.57 -12.27
C SER A 103 27.02 2.36 -11.58
N LEU A 104 27.58 1.40 -12.32
CA LEU A 104 28.26 0.23 -11.79
C LEU A 104 29.76 0.46 -11.58
N LEU A 105 30.37 1.33 -12.40
CA LEU A 105 31.79 1.69 -12.35
C LEU A 105 32.13 2.83 -11.39
N GLU A 106 31.21 3.78 -11.15
CA GLU A 106 31.50 4.99 -10.38
C GLU A 106 32.09 4.65 -9.01
N SER A 107 33.24 5.25 -8.68
CA SER A 107 33.98 4.95 -7.44
C SER A 107 33.44 5.73 -6.25
N ARG A 108 32.92 6.96 -6.50
CA ARG A 108 32.29 7.79 -5.48
C ARG A 108 30.86 7.35 -5.24
N ARG A 109 30.63 6.65 -4.14
CA ARG A 109 29.32 6.13 -3.74
C ARG A 109 28.99 6.53 -2.32
N ASP A 110 27.71 6.74 -2.07
CA ASP A 110 27.22 6.82 -0.70
C ASP A 110 26.92 5.39 -0.23
N ASP A 111 27.66 4.92 0.78
CA ASP A 111 27.30 3.72 1.52
C ASP A 111 26.27 4.09 2.59
N LEU A 112 25.03 3.72 2.32
CA LEU A 112 23.89 4.01 3.18
C LEU A 112 23.69 2.93 4.25
N ASN A 113 24.64 2.00 4.40
CA ASN A 113 24.62 0.89 5.37
C ASN A 113 23.34 0.04 5.31
N ASN A 114 22.73 -0.03 4.12
CA ASN A 114 21.46 -0.73 3.87
C ASN A 114 21.59 -1.76 2.73
N GLY A 115 22.82 -1.99 2.25
CA GLY A 115 23.11 -2.87 1.12
C GLY A 115 22.62 -2.34 -0.24
N VAL A 116 22.36 -1.03 -0.34
CA VAL A 116 22.06 -0.34 -1.59
C VAL A 116 23.14 0.72 -1.81
N GLU A 117 23.84 0.61 -2.95
CA GLU A 117 24.86 1.57 -3.36
C GLU A 117 24.21 2.74 -4.11
N ARG A 118 24.39 3.97 -3.63
CA ARG A 118 23.88 5.18 -4.30
C ARG A 118 25.00 5.89 -5.06
N VAL A 119 24.68 6.34 -6.27
CA VAL A 119 25.61 7.06 -7.16
C VAL A 119 24.94 8.29 -7.75
N ALA A 120 25.61 9.45 -7.66
CA ALA A 120 25.22 10.64 -8.40
C ALA A 120 25.72 10.54 -9.85
N LEU A 121 24.84 10.84 -10.80
CA LEU A 121 25.12 10.86 -12.23
C LEU A 121 24.99 12.29 -12.79
N PRO A 122 25.63 12.59 -13.93
CA PRO A 122 25.46 13.88 -14.60
C PRO A 122 23.99 14.24 -14.89
N GLY A 123 23.68 15.54 -14.85
CA GLY A 123 22.32 16.04 -15.09
C GLY A 123 21.36 15.81 -13.92
N ASN A 124 21.87 15.77 -12.69
CA ASN A 124 21.12 15.51 -11.45
C ASN A 124 20.44 14.14 -11.39
N ALA A 125 20.84 13.21 -12.28
CA ALA A 125 20.37 11.85 -12.20
C ALA A 125 21.02 11.12 -11.01
N VAL A 126 20.33 10.13 -10.46
CA VAL A 126 20.82 9.32 -9.34
C VAL A 126 20.56 7.87 -9.65
N ALA A 127 21.55 7.02 -9.42
CA ALA A 127 21.40 5.58 -9.49
C ALA A 127 21.43 4.96 -8.08
N ALA A 128 20.61 3.93 -7.86
CA ALA A 128 20.62 3.10 -6.67
C ALA A 128 20.71 1.64 -7.10
N TYR A 129 21.83 0.99 -6.80
CA TYR A 129 22.08 -0.41 -7.10
C TYR A 129 21.94 -1.27 -5.85
N ASP A 130 21.00 -2.20 -5.89
CA ASP A 130 20.76 -3.20 -4.87
C ASP A 130 21.59 -4.45 -5.19
N ASP A 131 22.67 -4.69 -4.44
CA ASP A 131 23.56 -5.82 -4.69
C ASP A 131 22.96 -7.18 -4.30
N ILE A 132 21.96 -7.18 -3.42
CA ILE A 132 21.34 -8.42 -2.92
C ILE A 132 20.40 -8.99 -3.99
N ASP A 133 19.57 -8.13 -4.58
CA ASP A 133 18.60 -8.54 -5.60
C ASP A 133 19.12 -8.31 -7.04
N GLY A 134 20.26 -7.65 -7.20
CA GLY A 134 20.84 -7.28 -8.50
C GLY A 134 20.05 -6.22 -9.26
N VAL A 135 19.20 -5.45 -8.56
CA VAL A 135 18.28 -4.47 -9.17
C VAL A 135 18.93 -3.10 -9.21
N LEU A 136 18.81 -2.41 -10.35
CA LEU A 136 19.30 -1.04 -10.54
C LEU A 136 18.13 -0.10 -10.83
N TYR A 137 18.01 0.95 -10.03
CA TYR A 137 17.15 2.10 -10.32
C TYR A 137 17.97 3.29 -10.76
N ILE A 138 17.52 3.96 -11.82
CA ILE A 138 18.08 5.25 -12.25
C ILE A 138 16.95 6.27 -12.27
N ARG A 139 17.03 7.26 -11.39
CA ARG A 139 16.12 8.40 -11.36
C ARG A 139 16.71 9.56 -12.15
N ARG A 140 16.00 10.04 -13.17
CA ARG A 140 16.34 11.19 -14.01
C ARG A 140 15.26 12.27 -13.80
N PRO A 141 15.48 13.21 -12.86
CA PRO A 141 14.54 14.29 -12.61
C PRO A 141 14.23 15.11 -13.87
N PRO A 142 13.04 15.73 -13.97
CA PRO A 142 12.70 16.60 -15.08
C PRO A 142 13.58 17.86 -15.07
N ASN A 143 13.96 18.36 -16.25
CA ASN A 143 14.66 19.63 -16.34
C ASN A 143 13.67 20.80 -16.14
N LEU A 144 13.64 21.35 -14.93
CA LEU A 144 12.77 22.46 -14.52
C LEU A 144 13.48 23.83 -14.54
N SER A 145 14.73 23.91 -15.00
CA SER A 145 15.54 25.15 -14.98
C SER A 145 14.92 26.35 -15.72
N ALA A 146 14.03 26.09 -16.68
CA ALA A 146 13.34 27.14 -17.44
C ALA A 146 11.97 27.54 -16.84
N ALA A 147 11.49 26.85 -15.81
CA ALA A 147 10.24 27.18 -15.14
C ALA A 147 10.38 28.48 -14.33
N ALA A 148 9.32 29.29 -14.31
CA ALA A 148 9.26 30.48 -13.43
C ALA A 148 8.98 30.10 -11.97
N GLY A 149 8.38 28.93 -11.76
CA GLY A 149 8.05 28.38 -10.46
C GLY A 149 7.56 26.94 -10.62
N VAL A 150 7.68 26.17 -9.55
CA VAL A 150 7.23 24.77 -9.48
C VAL A 150 6.30 24.64 -8.30
N VAL A 151 5.10 24.11 -8.53
CA VAL A 151 4.09 23.90 -7.48
C VAL A 151 3.70 22.42 -7.49
N GLY A 152 3.82 21.76 -6.34
CA GLY A 152 3.30 20.41 -6.12
C GLY A 152 2.04 20.46 -5.29
N LEU A 153 0.96 19.84 -5.78
CA LEU A 153 -0.29 19.67 -5.04
C LEU A 153 -0.39 18.23 -4.59
N ASP A 154 -0.44 17.99 -3.28
CA ASP A 154 -0.53 16.63 -2.73
C ASP A 154 -1.35 16.63 -1.44
N GLY A 155 -2.26 15.68 -1.34
CA GLY A 155 -3.00 15.43 -0.09
C GLY A 155 -2.16 14.68 0.94
N THR A 156 -1.14 13.95 0.54
CA THR A 156 -0.31 13.12 1.42
C THR A 156 1.18 13.23 1.05
N PRO A 157 1.77 14.44 1.11
CA PRO A 157 3.15 14.62 0.70
C PRO A 157 4.13 13.99 1.68
N ILE A 158 5.22 13.45 1.13
CA ILE A 158 6.46 13.18 1.87
C ILE A 158 7.56 14.02 1.18
N HIS A 159 8.05 15.05 1.86
CA HIS A 159 8.82 16.12 1.23
C HIS A 159 10.09 15.60 0.58
N ARG A 160 10.84 14.73 1.28
CA ARG A 160 12.06 14.11 0.75
C ARG A 160 11.83 13.27 -0.51
N ILE A 161 10.66 12.62 -0.65
CA ILE A 161 10.32 11.83 -1.84
C ILE A 161 10.08 12.78 -3.01
N TRP A 162 9.34 13.87 -2.77
CA TRP A 162 9.11 14.93 -3.75
C TRP A 162 10.40 15.60 -4.22
N GLU A 163 11.24 16.04 -3.28
CA GLU A 163 12.55 16.64 -3.57
C GLU A 163 13.43 15.70 -4.39
N GLY A 164 13.48 14.43 -3.99
CA GLY A 164 14.21 13.41 -4.73
C GLY A 164 13.70 13.26 -6.17
N ARG A 165 12.37 13.19 -6.37
CA ARG A 165 11.75 13.01 -7.69
C ARG A 165 11.91 14.22 -8.60
N LEU A 166 11.85 15.43 -8.05
CA LEU A 166 12.03 16.67 -8.79
C LEU A 166 13.50 17.07 -8.96
N GLY A 167 14.43 16.38 -8.28
CA GLY A 167 15.86 16.65 -8.37
C GLY A 167 16.23 17.96 -7.70
N CYS A 168 15.54 18.30 -6.62
CA CYS A 168 15.86 19.45 -5.79
C CYS A 168 17.27 19.29 -5.21
N PRO A 169 18.18 20.25 -5.44
CA PRO A 169 19.49 20.21 -4.81
C PRO A 169 19.35 20.41 -3.30
N PRO A 170 20.31 19.95 -2.48
CA PRO A 170 20.26 20.09 -1.02
C PRO A 170 20.03 21.53 -0.53
N GLU A 171 20.52 22.51 -1.28
CA GLU A 171 20.39 23.94 -0.99
C GLU A 171 19.07 24.57 -1.47
N ALA A 172 18.23 23.85 -2.23
CA ALA A 172 16.93 24.33 -2.70
C ALA A 172 15.83 23.31 -2.35
N GLU A 173 15.41 23.36 -1.09
CA GLU A 173 14.29 22.58 -0.57
C GLU A 173 12.95 23.08 -1.13
N LEU A 174 11.98 22.17 -1.25
CA LEU A 174 10.62 22.55 -1.58
C LEU A 174 10.01 23.26 -0.37
N GLN A 175 9.50 24.47 -0.59
CA GLN A 175 8.72 25.15 0.43
C GLN A 175 7.42 24.39 0.63
N TYR A 176 7.23 23.87 1.84
CA TYR A 176 6.02 23.18 2.23
C TYR A 176 5.05 24.16 2.89
N GLU A 177 3.82 24.21 2.35
CA GLU A 177 2.72 24.95 2.95
C GLU A 177 1.52 24.03 3.14
N ARG A 178 1.19 23.76 4.41
CA ARG A 178 -0.02 23.00 4.76
C ARG A 178 -1.22 23.94 4.76
N VAL A 179 -2.10 23.79 3.76
CA VAL A 179 -3.33 24.59 3.64
C VAL A 179 -4.36 24.24 4.71
N LEU A 180 -4.52 22.95 5.03
CA LEU A 180 -5.51 22.46 6.00
C LEU A 180 -4.84 21.68 7.12
N CYS A 181 -5.13 22.07 8.36
CA CYS A 181 -4.79 21.30 9.56
C CYS A 181 -5.54 19.95 9.58
N ASP A 182 -5.08 18.96 10.35
CA ASP A 182 -5.72 17.62 10.38
C ASP A 182 -7.20 17.65 10.78
N ARG A 183 -7.55 18.50 11.76
CA ARG A 183 -8.96 18.76 12.12
C ARG A 183 -9.74 19.39 10.96
N CYS A 184 -9.12 20.34 10.27
CA CYS A 184 -9.68 21.06 9.13
C CYS A 184 -9.93 20.10 7.95
N ARG A 185 -8.99 19.16 7.70
CA ARG A 185 -9.10 18.10 6.69
C ARG A 185 -10.25 17.16 7.01
N ARG A 186 -10.34 16.68 8.26
CA ARG A 186 -11.44 15.83 8.71
C ARG A 186 -12.79 16.53 8.52
N GLN A 187 -12.88 17.80 8.92
CA GLN A 187 -14.08 18.60 8.76
C GLN A 187 -14.44 18.78 7.28
N TYR A 188 -13.47 19.10 6.43
CA TYR A 188 -13.67 19.22 4.98
C TYR A 188 -14.19 17.92 4.36
N LEU A 189 -13.59 16.78 4.71
CA LEU A 189 -14.05 15.47 4.25
C LEU A 189 -15.49 15.19 4.66
N MET A 190 -15.83 15.45 5.92
CA MET A 190 -17.14 15.13 6.48
C MET A 190 -18.24 16.10 6.02
N GLU A 191 -17.99 17.41 6.14
CA GLU A 191 -19.02 18.46 5.99
C GLU A 191 -19.10 19.01 4.57
N VAL A 192 -18.00 18.99 3.81
CA VAL A 192 -17.97 19.52 2.43
C VAL A 192 -18.06 18.39 1.42
N LEU A 193 -17.24 17.35 1.59
CA LEU A 193 -17.21 16.23 0.64
C LEU A 193 -18.18 15.10 1.00
N GLY A 194 -18.78 15.07 2.19
CA GLY A 194 -19.79 14.06 2.56
C GLY A 194 -19.23 12.67 2.91
N TYR A 195 -17.94 12.53 3.23
CA TYR A 195 -17.35 11.24 3.60
C TYR A 195 -17.66 10.81 5.03
N ARG A 196 -18.04 9.54 5.18
CA ARG A 196 -18.23 8.85 6.47
C ARG A 196 -17.26 7.68 6.54
N VAL A 197 -16.13 7.86 7.21
CA VAL A 197 -15.01 6.91 7.18
C VAL A 197 -14.83 6.28 8.54
N TYR A 198 -14.98 4.96 8.58
CA TYR A 198 -14.92 4.15 9.78
C TYR A 198 -13.71 3.24 9.78
N ASN A 199 -12.97 3.20 10.88
CA ASN A 199 -11.92 2.18 11.06
C ASN A 199 -12.50 0.93 11.74
N THR A 200 -12.47 -0.21 11.07
CA THR A 200 -13.05 -1.47 11.60
C THR A 200 -12.05 -2.28 12.43
N THR A 201 -10.76 -1.90 12.45
CA THR A 201 -9.73 -2.61 13.21
C THR A 201 -8.45 -1.77 13.41
N PRO A 202 -7.83 -1.80 14.60
CA PRO A 202 -6.54 -1.16 14.83
C PRO A 202 -5.34 -1.95 14.27
N ASN A 203 -5.57 -3.17 13.74
CA ASN A 203 -4.50 -4.03 13.26
C ASN A 203 -4.03 -3.62 11.86
N ILE A 204 -2.71 -3.48 11.65
CA ILE A 204 -2.10 -3.07 10.36
C ILE A 204 -2.52 -3.97 9.18
N LYS A 205 -2.71 -5.27 9.38
CA LYS A 205 -3.16 -6.21 8.32
C LYS A 205 -2.39 -6.09 6.99
N PRO A 206 -1.07 -6.38 6.96
CA PRO A 206 -0.27 -6.27 5.73
C PRO A 206 -0.60 -7.42 4.77
N TYR A 207 -1.57 -7.22 3.88
CA TYR A 207 -2.12 -8.25 2.98
C TYR A 207 -1.23 -8.51 1.75
N SER A 208 0.08 -8.27 1.89
CA SER A 208 1.03 -8.44 0.79
C SER A 208 1.33 -9.92 0.51
N ARG A 209 1.03 -10.83 1.44
CA ARG A 209 1.15 -12.30 1.27
C ARG A 209 -0.12 -13.00 1.74
N GLN A 210 -0.50 -14.08 1.04
CA GLN A 210 -1.74 -14.81 1.27
C GLN A 210 -1.91 -15.28 2.73
N ARG A 211 -0.83 -15.74 3.38
CA ARG A 211 -0.84 -16.19 4.78
C ARG A 211 -1.25 -15.12 5.81
N HIS A 212 -1.24 -13.85 5.42
CA HIS A 212 -1.63 -12.73 6.29
C HIS A 212 -3.08 -12.30 6.09
N ILE A 213 -3.78 -12.88 5.10
CA ILE A 213 -5.17 -12.56 4.80
C ILE A 213 -6.08 -13.38 5.71
N SER A 214 -7.00 -12.69 6.38
CA SER A 214 -7.96 -13.31 7.28
C SER A 214 -9.26 -13.59 6.53
N LYS A 215 -9.20 -14.48 5.53
CA LYS A 215 -10.29 -14.70 4.56
C LYS A 215 -11.69 -14.75 5.18
N GLY A 216 -11.88 -15.59 6.21
CA GLY A 216 -13.17 -15.73 6.87
C GLY A 216 -13.67 -14.44 7.55
N LYS A 217 -12.77 -13.57 8.04
CA LYS A 217 -13.10 -12.25 8.63
C LYS A 217 -13.28 -11.15 7.58
N ASP A 218 -12.60 -11.28 6.44
CA ASP A 218 -12.62 -10.28 5.38
C ASP A 218 -13.88 -10.41 4.50
N LEU A 219 -14.21 -11.63 4.04
CA LEU A 219 -15.46 -11.91 3.30
C LEU A 219 -16.67 -11.57 4.15
N ALA A 220 -16.56 -11.96 5.40
CA ALA A 220 -17.45 -11.59 6.45
C ALA A 220 -17.81 -10.10 6.47
N LEU A 221 -16.79 -9.24 6.58
CA LEU A 221 -17.00 -7.80 6.68
C LEU A 221 -17.76 -7.24 5.47
N ILE A 222 -17.48 -7.78 4.28
CA ILE A 222 -18.17 -7.40 3.04
C ILE A 222 -19.67 -7.69 3.16
N GLU A 223 -20.03 -8.88 3.62
CA GLU A 223 -21.43 -9.28 3.81
C GLU A 223 -22.13 -8.40 4.87
N ALA A 224 -21.48 -8.11 6.00
CA ALA A 224 -22.04 -7.18 7.00
C ALA A 224 -22.34 -5.80 6.42
N VAL A 225 -21.41 -5.24 5.62
CA VAL A 225 -21.59 -3.92 5.03
C VAL A 225 -22.78 -3.94 4.07
N TYR A 226 -22.92 -4.99 3.27
CA TYR A 226 -24.09 -5.15 2.40
C TYR A 226 -25.39 -5.25 3.18
N LEU A 227 -25.45 -6.08 4.23
CA LEU A 227 -26.66 -6.26 5.05
C LEU A 227 -27.05 -4.97 5.80
N GLU A 228 -26.07 -4.20 6.27
CA GLU A 228 -26.30 -2.95 6.98
C GLU A 228 -26.77 -1.82 6.05
N THR A 229 -26.13 -1.70 4.88
CA THR A 229 -26.36 -0.56 3.98
C THR A 229 -27.39 -0.84 2.91
N GLY A 230 -27.72 -2.11 2.65
CA GLY A 230 -28.53 -2.55 1.52
C GLY A 230 -27.84 -2.38 0.15
N VAL A 231 -26.58 -1.95 0.12
CA VAL A 231 -25.82 -1.64 -1.10
C VAL A 231 -24.62 -2.57 -1.20
N GLU A 232 -24.38 -3.15 -2.37
CA GLU A 232 -23.18 -3.95 -2.61
C GLU A 232 -21.93 -3.05 -2.52
N PRO A 233 -21.03 -3.21 -1.54
CA PRO A 233 -19.83 -2.38 -1.45
C PRO A 233 -18.88 -2.59 -2.63
N ALA A 234 -18.10 -1.55 -2.95
CA ALA A 234 -16.91 -1.71 -3.77
C ALA A 234 -15.67 -1.94 -2.89
N VAL A 235 -14.72 -2.76 -3.34
CA VAL A 235 -13.57 -3.19 -2.52
C VAL A 235 -12.25 -2.78 -3.14
N ILE A 236 -11.40 -2.08 -2.37
CA ILE A 236 -10.00 -1.82 -2.74
C ILE A 236 -9.09 -2.53 -1.75
N THR A 237 -8.13 -3.32 -2.25
CA THR A 237 -7.20 -4.09 -1.40
C THR A 237 -5.82 -4.29 -2.04
N THR A 238 -4.97 -5.19 -1.53
CA THR A 238 -3.72 -5.56 -2.20
C THR A 238 -4.00 -6.50 -3.37
N LYS A 239 -3.12 -6.52 -4.39
CA LYS A 239 -3.26 -7.43 -5.55
C LYS A 239 -3.33 -8.91 -5.13
N THR A 240 -2.61 -9.27 -4.08
CA THR A 240 -2.63 -10.63 -3.51
C THR A 240 -3.99 -10.94 -2.87
N ALA A 241 -4.56 -10.03 -2.10
CA ALA A 241 -5.86 -10.22 -1.47
C ALA A 241 -7.00 -10.18 -2.47
N GLU A 242 -6.95 -9.30 -3.46
CA GLU A 242 -7.93 -9.26 -4.54
C GLU A 242 -8.00 -10.61 -5.27
N ARG A 243 -6.84 -11.16 -5.67
CA ARG A 243 -6.79 -12.46 -6.36
C ARG A 243 -7.27 -13.61 -5.48
N TYR A 244 -7.01 -13.55 -4.18
CA TYR A 244 -7.32 -14.65 -3.26
C TYR A 244 -8.78 -14.62 -2.80
N LEU A 245 -9.27 -13.46 -2.35
CA LEU A 245 -10.63 -13.26 -1.86
C LEU A 245 -11.63 -13.17 -3.01
N GLY A 246 -11.24 -12.58 -4.16
CA GLY A 246 -12.16 -12.33 -5.27
C GLY A 246 -12.71 -13.55 -5.99
N ARG A 247 -12.20 -14.73 -5.66
CA ARG A 247 -12.81 -16.01 -6.10
C ARG A 247 -14.11 -16.32 -5.36
N GLU A 248 -14.34 -15.66 -4.24
CA GLU A 248 -15.41 -15.96 -3.28
C GLU A 248 -16.12 -14.68 -2.82
N TRP A 249 -15.98 -13.57 -3.56
CA TRP A 249 -16.76 -12.37 -3.27
C TRP A 249 -18.24 -12.64 -3.45
N THR A 250 -18.98 -12.26 -2.43
CA THR A 250 -20.42 -12.06 -2.46
C THR A 250 -20.67 -10.57 -2.23
N HIS A 251 -21.70 -10.02 -2.86
CA HIS A 251 -22.14 -8.64 -2.63
C HIS A 251 -21.07 -7.56 -2.92
N VAL A 252 -20.24 -7.76 -3.95
CA VAL A 252 -19.22 -6.78 -4.36
C VAL A 252 -19.57 -6.24 -5.75
N GLN A 253 -19.90 -4.94 -5.83
CA GLN A 253 -20.23 -4.31 -7.11
C GLN A 253 -19.00 -4.06 -8.00
N ALA A 254 -17.85 -3.79 -7.38
CA ALA A 254 -16.61 -3.50 -8.08
C ALA A 254 -15.40 -3.78 -7.17
N SER A 255 -14.27 -4.13 -7.76
CA SER A 255 -13.02 -4.33 -7.03
C SER A 255 -11.82 -3.73 -7.74
N SER A 256 -10.78 -3.44 -6.96
CA SER A 256 -9.45 -3.19 -7.50
C SER A 256 -8.37 -3.40 -6.45
N HIS A 257 -7.13 -3.23 -6.88
CA HIS A 257 -5.99 -3.26 -5.99
C HIS A 257 -5.22 -1.93 -5.97
N TYR A 258 -4.57 -1.63 -4.85
CA TYR A 258 -3.80 -0.40 -4.62
C TYR A 258 -2.97 0.09 -5.82
N GLY A 259 -2.22 -0.81 -6.48
CA GLY A 259 -1.40 -0.44 -7.64
C GLY A 259 -2.14 -0.13 -8.96
N ALA A 260 -3.44 -0.39 -9.08
CA ALA A 260 -4.24 -0.15 -10.30
C ALA A 260 -5.27 0.97 -10.13
N VAL A 261 -5.56 1.38 -8.89
CA VAL A 261 -6.64 2.31 -8.56
C VAL A 261 -6.47 3.69 -9.22
N ARG A 262 -5.23 4.19 -9.37
CA ARG A 262 -4.97 5.50 -10.03
C ARG A 262 -5.37 5.52 -11.51
N GLY A 263 -5.33 4.39 -12.20
CA GLY A 263 -5.68 4.26 -13.62
C GLY A 263 -7.03 3.63 -13.90
N SER A 264 -7.78 3.25 -12.85
CA SER A 264 -9.05 2.53 -13.01
C SER A 264 -10.24 3.48 -13.08
N ASN A 265 -11.09 3.27 -14.09
CA ASN A 265 -12.40 3.90 -14.19
C ASN A 265 -13.49 3.12 -13.43
N ALA A 266 -13.16 1.99 -12.79
CA ALA A 266 -14.14 1.17 -12.06
C ALA A 266 -14.74 1.87 -10.83
N PHE A 267 -14.14 2.99 -10.40
CA PHE A 267 -14.65 3.87 -9.33
C PHE A 267 -14.80 5.31 -9.84
N ALA A 268 -15.14 5.47 -11.12
CA ALA A 268 -15.39 6.78 -11.68
C ALA A 268 -16.76 7.30 -11.24
N GLY A 269 -16.86 8.61 -11.01
CA GLY A 269 -18.11 9.28 -10.64
C GLY A 269 -18.54 9.07 -9.18
N ASP A 270 -19.84 9.22 -8.96
CA ASP A 270 -20.49 9.23 -7.64
C ASP A 270 -21.30 7.95 -7.36
N GLU A 271 -21.21 6.95 -8.25
CA GLU A 271 -21.98 5.71 -8.17
C GLU A 271 -21.55 4.83 -6.98
N ILE A 272 -20.26 4.88 -6.62
CA ILE A 272 -19.73 4.09 -5.50
C ILE A 272 -19.87 4.85 -4.19
N GLN A 273 -21.05 4.73 -3.58
CA GLN A 273 -21.39 5.38 -2.31
C GLN A 273 -21.00 4.58 -1.06
N VAL A 274 -20.76 3.27 -1.22
CA VAL A 274 -20.31 2.38 -0.14
C VAL A 274 -19.03 1.66 -0.57
N GLY A 275 -17.95 1.88 0.18
CA GLY A 275 -16.63 1.35 -0.11
C GLY A 275 -16.00 0.61 1.06
N ILE A 276 -15.15 -0.37 0.76
CA ILE A 276 -14.34 -1.08 1.75
C ILE A 276 -12.87 -1.03 1.31
N VAL A 277 -11.99 -0.60 2.22
CA VAL A 277 -10.54 -0.68 2.05
C VAL A 277 -10.00 -1.81 2.92
N LEU A 278 -9.53 -2.91 2.31
CA LEU A 278 -9.09 -4.10 3.05
C LEU A 278 -7.56 -4.21 3.14
N GLY A 279 -7.05 -4.28 4.37
CA GLY A 279 -5.63 -4.48 4.64
C GLY A 279 -4.76 -3.31 4.20
N SER A 280 -3.44 -3.47 4.31
CA SER A 280 -2.46 -2.47 3.89
C SER A 280 -1.38 -3.07 3.02
N GLN A 281 -0.72 -2.21 2.23
CA GLN A 281 0.43 -2.60 1.43
C GLN A 281 1.70 -2.55 2.28
N HIS A 282 2.58 -3.53 2.08
CA HIS A 282 3.98 -3.45 2.45
C HIS A 282 4.77 -3.87 1.20
N PRO A 283 5.50 -2.96 0.54
CA PRO A 283 6.14 -3.24 -0.75
C PRO A 283 7.29 -4.24 -0.62
N GLY A 284 7.75 -4.46 0.60
CA GLY A 284 8.93 -5.25 0.91
C GLY A 284 10.06 -4.33 1.34
N ASP A 285 10.96 -4.86 2.15
CA ASP A 285 12.00 -4.08 2.80
C ASP A 285 12.92 -3.44 1.76
N ARG A 286 13.31 -4.21 0.74
CA ARG A 286 14.22 -3.74 -0.32
C ARG A 286 13.66 -2.55 -1.08
N GLU A 287 12.35 -2.48 -1.35
CA GLU A 287 11.78 -1.33 -2.06
C GLU A 287 11.86 -0.05 -1.23
N ILE A 288 11.64 -0.14 0.09
CA ILE A 288 11.81 0.99 1.00
C ILE A 288 13.28 1.43 1.04
N LEU A 289 14.22 0.48 1.10
CA LEU A 289 15.66 0.77 1.09
C LEU A 289 16.10 1.45 -0.20
N ARG A 290 15.60 0.99 -1.36
CA ARG A 290 15.91 1.59 -2.67
C ARG A 290 15.35 3.00 -2.80
N LEU A 291 14.10 3.23 -2.37
CA LEU A 291 13.50 4.56 -2.41
C LEU A 291 14.23 5.55 -1.49
N ALA A 292 14.60 5.11 -0.29
CA ALA A 292 15.43 5.89 0.62
C ALA A 292 16.80 6.19 0.00
N ALA A 293 17.43 5.19 -0.63
CA ALA A 293 18.72 5.34 -1.28
C ALA A 293 18.68 6.33 -2.45
N LEU A 294 17.65 6.29 -3.30
CA LEU A 294 17.51 7.30 -4.35
C LEU A 294 17.47 8.71 -3.76
N SER A 295 16.82 8.90 -2.61
CA SER A 295 16.70 10.18 -1.91
C SER A 295 17.93 10.55 -1.06
N GLY A 296 18.94 9.68 -0.98
CA GLY A 296 20.17 9.92 -0.23
C GLY A 296 20.05 9.66 1.27
N ASP A 297 18.99 9.01 1.72
CA ASP A 297 18.77 8.76 3.14
C ASP A 297 19.35 7.43 3.59
N ARG A 298 20.03 7.48 4.73
CA ARG A 298 20.49 6.32 5.48
C ARG A 298 19.40 5.83 6.42
N LEU A 299 19.16 4.52 6.44
CA LEU A 299 18.19 3.86 7.31
C LEU A 299 18.89 3.12 8.44
N GLU A 300 18.44 3.28 9.68
CA GLU A 300 18.96 2.55 10.85
C GLU A 300 18.13 1.29 11.11
N LEU A 301 18.65 0.14 10.69
CA LEU A 301 17.94 -1.15 10.69
C LEU A 301 18.23 -2.03 11.91
N SER A 302 19.10 -1.58 12.82
CA SER A 302 19.63 -2.37 13.95
C SER A 302 18.52 -3.04 14.78
N GLU A 303 17.44 -2.31 15.08
CA GLU A 303 16.32 -2.78 15.91
C GLU A 303 15.09 -3.19 15.09
N ARG A 304 15.15 -3.07 13.77
CA ARG A 304 13.99 -3.32 12.89
C ARG A 304 13.37 -4.71 13.09
N HIS A 305 14.19 -5.73 13.32
CA HIS A 305 13.73 -7.11 13.49
C HIS A 305 12.91 -7.34 14.78
N LEU A 306 13.08 -6.47 15.78
CA LEU A 306 12.33 -6.46 17.04
C LEU A 306 10.97 -5.77 16.87
N ASN A 307 10.89 -4.83 15.94
CA ASN A 307 9.72 -3.98 15.71
C ASN A 307 8.77 -4.57 14.65
N ARG A 308 7.48 -4.66 14.97
CA ARG A 308 6.47 -5.27 14.07
C ARG A 308 5.15 -4.52 14.14
N GLY A 309 4.33 -4.68 13.09
CA GLY A 309 3.00 -4.09 13.06
C GLY A 309 3.07 -2.56 13.12
N PRO A 310 2.37 -1.91 14.08
CA PRO A 310 2.41 -0.46 14.24
C PRO A 310 3.83 0.07 14.52
N ASP A 311 4.61 -0.67 15.32
CA ASP A 311 5.94 -0.24 15.78
C ASP A 311 7.03 -0.42 14.71
N LEU A 312 6.71 -1.06 13.58
CA LEU A 312 7.67 -1.31 12.50
C LEU A 312 8.29 0.02 12.02
N SER A 313 9.60 0.14 12.19
CA SER A 313 10.36 1.32 11.81
C SER A 313 11.56 0.97 10.93
N TYR A 314 11.95 1.91 10.07
CA TYR A 314 13.18 1.84 9.27
C TYR A 314 14.24 2.83 9.77
N GLY A 315 14.01 3.50 10.90
CA GLY A 315 15.02 4.30 11.59
C GLY A 315 15.58 5.43 10.74
N VAL A 316 14.73 6.16 10.02
CA VAL A 316 15.15 7.41 9.34
C VAL A 316 14.77 8.59 10.22
N ALA A 317 15.64 9.59 10.33
CA ALA A 317 15.30 10.80 11.05
C ALA A 317 14.18 11.54 10.32
N ALA A 318 13.03 11.72 10.98
CA ALA A 318 11.92 12.49 10.45
C ALA A 318 12.25 14.00 10.42
N ARG A 319 11.78 14.70 9.39
CA ARG A 319 11.81 16.17 9.33
C ARG A 319 10.60 16.74 10.09
N PRO A 320 10.62 18.02 10.54
CA PRO A 320 9.57 18.60 11.40
C PRO A 320 8.13 18.46 10.92
N GLU A 321 7.90 18.25 9.61
CA GLU A 321 6.58 18.17 8.97
C GLU A 321 6.29 16.76 8.38
N GLU A 322 7.20 15.80 8.57
CA GLU A 322 7.07 14.45 8.05
C GLU A 322 6.66 13.47 9.16
N PRO A 323 5.96 12.38 8.82
CA PRO A 323 5.69 11.31 9.77
C PRO A 323 6.99 10.60 10.18
N GLU A 324 7.00 9.94 11.33
CA GLU A 324 8.17 9.27 11.91
C GLU A 324 8.85 8.25 10.95
N ASN A 325 8.06 7.55 10.14
CA ASN A 325 8.53 6.57 9.18
C ASN A 325 8.13 6.95 7.75
N PRO A 326 8.69 8.03 7.16
CA PRO A 326 8.18 8.66 5.94
C PRO A 326 8.07 7.71 4.75
N TYR A 327 9.07 6.84 4.55
CA TYR A 327 9.03 5.86 3.47
C TYR A 327 8.01 4.74 3.68
N LEU A 328 7.85 4.25 4.91
CA LEU A 328 6.82 3.25 5.21
C LEU A 328 5.44 3.88 5.10
N THR A 329 5.27 5.09 5.66
CA THR A 329 4.02 5.86 5.61
C THR A 329 3.57 6.14 4.18
N TYR A 330 4.50 6.46 3.29
CA TYR A 330 4.24 6.62 1.86
C TYR A 330 3.60 5.37 1.23
N PHE A 331 4.11 4.18 1.53
CA PHE A 331 3.60 2.95 0.92
C PHE A 331 2.40 2.33 1.64
N ARG A 332 2.30 2.53 2.96
CA ARG A 332 1.37 1.77 3.80
C ARG A 332 0.12 2.57 4.15
N GLU A 333 0.27 3.81 4.61
CA GLU A 333 -0.83 4.67 5.05
C GLU A 333 -1.36 5.56 3.91
N HIS A 334 -0.48 6.18 3.12
CA HIS A 334 -0.92 7.11 2.06
C HIS A 334 -1.71 6.41 0.97
N VAL A 335 -1.38 5.16 0.64
CA VAL A 335 -2.14 4.37 -0.34
C VAL A 335 -3.55 4.03 0.15
N VAL A 336 -3.74 3.87 1.46
CA VAL A 336 -5.06 3.66 2.08
C VAL A 336 -5.88 4.94 1.97
N VAL A 337 -5.29 6.09 2.29
CA VAL A 337 -5.94 7.41 2.12
C VAL A 337 -6.37 7.61 0.67
N GLN A 338 -5.46 7.40 -0.27
CA GLN A 338 -5.76 7.54 -1.70
C GLN A 338 -6.86 6.58 -2.16
N SER A 339 -7.01 5.42 -1.52
CA SER A 339 -8.06 4.45 -1.83
C SER A 339 -9.42 4.85 -1.27
N VAL A 340 -9.46 5.40 -0.05
CA VAL A 340 -10.69 5.94 0.54
C VAL A 340 -11.30 7.02 -0.36
N LEU A 341 -10.46 7.94 -0.85
CA LEU A 341 -10.87 9.07 -1.69
C LEU A 341 -11.24 8.68 -3.14
N ARG A 342 -11.23 7.37 -3.46
CA ARG A 342 -11.63 6.88 -4.80
C ARG A 342 -13.10 6.55 -4.87
N PHE A 343 -13.75 6.35 -3.73
CA PHE A 343 -15.19 6.18 -3.62
C PHE A 343 -15.89 7.54 -3.60
N GLY A 344 -17.04 7.66 -4.26
CA GLY A 344 -17.89 8.86 -4.22
C GLY A 344 -17.15 10.19 -4.44
N ARG A 345 -16.41 10.35 -5.54
CA ARG A 345 -15.42 11.44 -5.72
C ARG A 345 -15.99 12.86 -5.57
N SER A 346 -17.28 13.06 -5.87
CA SER A 346 -17.94 14.37 -5.85
C SER A 346 -19.04 14.47 -4.80
N ALA A 347 -19.66 13.35 -4.41
CA ALA A 347 -20.77 13.30 -3.46
C ALA A 347 -20.41 12.75 -2.06
N GLY A 348 -19.19 12.21 -1.91
CA GLY A 348 -18.76 11.50 -0.72
C GLY A 348 -19.19 10.04 -0.73
N ALA A 349 -18.66 9.27 0.23
CA ALA A 349 -18.98 7.87 0.41
C ALA A 349 -18.89 7.46 1.88
N THR A 350 -19.64 6.42 2.23
CA THR A 350 -19.44 5.65 3.45
C THR A 350 -18.35 4.61 3.20
N VAL A 351 -17.24 4.71 3.93
CA VAL A 351 -16.05 3.88 3.70
C VAL A 351 -15.63 3.14 4.96
N TYR A 352 -15.56 1.82 4.87
CA TYR A 352 -15.08 0.94 5.94
C TYR A 352 -13.62 0.57 5.70
N VAL A 353 -12.72 1.06 6.56
CA VAL A 353 -11.28 0.80 6.48
C VAL A 353 -10.90 -0.34 7.41
N HIS A 354 -10.51 -1.48 6.86
CA HIS A 354 -10.12 -2.70 7.59
C HIS A 354 -8.60 -2.84 7.70
N THR A 355 -7.98 -1.80 8.25
CA THR A 355 -6.56 -1.77 8.62
C THR A 355 -6.31 -0.62 9.59
N GLY A 356 -5.38 -0.79 10.52
CA GLY A 356 -4.85 0.28 11.38
C GLY A 356 -3.81 1.16 10.70
N ALA A 357 -3.41 0.85 9.45
CA ALA A 357 -2.52 1.69 8.65
C ALA A 357 -3.29 2.86 8.02
N VAL A 358 -3.84 3.72 8.85
CA VAL A 358 -4.71 4.81 8.40
C VAL A 358 -4.49 6.02 9.31
N PRO A 359 -4.25 7.23 8.77
CA PRO A 359 -4.13 8.43 9.58
C PRO A 359 -5.45 8.82 10.27
N ASP A 360 -5.40 9.41 11.46
CA ASP A 360 -6.61 9.79 12.19
C ASP A 360 -7.47 10.81 11.45
N TRP A 361 -6.87 11.71 10.65
CA TRP A 361 -7.60 12.78 9.97
C TRP A 361 -8.54 12.28 8.86
N ILE A 362 -8.29 11.10 8.27
CA ILE A 362 -9.18 10.51 7.25
C ILE A 362 -10.38 9.82 7.91
N LEU A 363 -10.28 9.44 9.19
CA LEU A 363 -11.36 8.82 9.96
C LEU A 363 -12.35 9.90 10.45
N THR A 364 -13.43 10.13 9.70
CA THR A 364 -14.43 11.15 10.04
C THR A 364 -15.33 10.73 11.20
N ASP A 365 -15.62 9.43 11.33
CA ASP A 365 -16.45 8.86 12.40
C ASP A 365 -15.64 7.97 13.38
N GLY A 366 -14.33 7.83 13.17
CA GLY A 366 -13.42 7.15 14.09
C GLY A 366 -13.47 5.61 14.03
N PRO A 367 -12.87 4.92 15.02
CA PRO A 367 -12.88 3.47 15.09
C PRO A 367 -14.25 2.92 15.52
N ILE A 368 -14.67 1.88 14.81
CA ILE A 368 -15.75 0.97 15.17
C ILE A 368 -15.33 0.24 16.44
N GLY A 369 -15.64 0.82 17.60
CA GLY A 369 -15.25 0.28 18.91
C GLY A 369 -15.12 1.30 20.03
N ALA A 370 -15.31 2.61 19.77
CA ALA A 370 -15.27 3.63 20.81
C ALA A 370 -16.42 3.55 21.85
N GLU A 371 -17.38 2.63 21.70
CA GLU A 371 -18.27 2.08 22.77
C GLU A 371 -19.37 1.14 22.23
N LYS A 372 -19.59 1.00 20.91
CA LYS A 372 -20.85 0.42 20.37
C LYS A 372 -20.76 -0.67 19.29
N SER A 373 -19.60 -1.25 19.01
CA SER A 373 -19.47 -2.15 17.85
C SER A 373 -18.36 -3.19 18.00
N VAL A 374 -18.71 -4.48 17.87
CA VAL A 374 -17.79 -5.62 18.08
C VAL A 374 -17.81 -6.50 16.83
N ILE A 375 -16.64 -6.71 16.23
CA ILE A 375 -16.40 -7.76 15.23
C ILE A 375 -15.75 -8.95 15.94
N ARG A 376 -16.50 -10.03 16.18
CA ARG A 376 -15.93 -11.23 16.83
C ARG A 376 -16.47 -12.53 16.24
N GLU A 377 -15.67 -13.57 16.40
CA GLU A 377 -16.10 -14.93 16.12
C GLU A 377 -17.18 -15.31 17.12
N ARG A 378 -18.22 -16.00 16.63
CA ARG A 378 -19.21 -16.64 17.49
C ARG A 378 -18.54 -17.78 18.22
N CYS A 379 -18.71 -17.81 19.54
CA CYS A 379 -18.20 -18.92 20.31
C CYS A 379 -18.95 -20.20 19.91
N ALA A 380 -18.33 -21.37 20.11
CA ALA A 380 -18.93 -22.66 19.71
C ALA A 380 -20.37 -22.82 20.22
N GLY A 381 -20.63 -22.40 21.46
CA GLY A 381 -21.97 -22.45 22.03
C GLY A 381 -23.02 -21.56 21.34
N GLU A 382 -22.63 -20.41 20.78
CA GLU A 382 -23.55 -19.56 20.01
C GLU A 382 -23.91 -20.23 18.68
N ARG A 383 -22.92 -20.85 18.02
CA ARG A 383 -23.11 -21.60 16.77
C ARG A 383 -24.03 -22.80 16.96
N GLU A 384 -23.84 -23.54 18.04
CA GLU A 384 -24.69 -24.69 18.36
C GLU A 384 -26.15 -24.27 18.60
N VAL A 385 -26.40 -23.16 19.31
CA VAL A 385 -27.76 -22.65 19.51
C VAL A 385 -28.42 -22.23 18.20
N ILE A 386 -27.69 -21.53 17.33
CA ILE A 386 -28.18 -21.13 16.00
C ILE A 386 -28.50 -22.36 15.14
N SER A 387 -27.58 -23.34 15.08
CA SER A 387 -27.78 -24.58 14.34
C SER A 387 -28.95 -25.42 14.88
N ALA A 388 -29.21 -25.40 16.19
CA ALA A 388 -30.38 -26.09 16.74
C ALA A 388 -31.71 -25.50 16.27
N LEU A 389 -31.71 -24.22 15.85
CA LEU A 389 -32.85 -23.44 15.40
C LEU A 389 -32.94 -23.31 13.86
N SER A 390 -31.96 -23.81 13.09
CA SER A 390 -31.91 -23.65 11.63
C SER A 390 -33.03 -24.37 10.89
N ASP A 391 -33.61 -25.41 11.47
CA ASP A 391 -34.68 -26.21 10.84
C ASP A 391 -36.06 -25.49 10.83
N GLY A 392 -36.11 -24.19 11.11
CA GLY A 392 -37.35 -23.40 11.16
C GLY A 392 -38.29 -23.75 12.32
N ALA A 393 -37.84 -24.54 13.29
CA ALA A 393 -38.63 -24.97 14.43
C ALA A 393 -38.58 -23.95 15.59
N GLU A 394 -39.73 -23.68 16.21
CA GLU A 394 -39.81 -22.89 17.43
C GLU A 394 -39.52 -23.76 18.65
N LEU A 395 -38.38 -23.53 19.33
CA LEU A 395 -37.91 -24.37 20.44
C LEU A 395 -37.84 -23.59 21.74
N THR A 396 -38.13 -24.27 22.84
CA THR A 396 -37.82 -23.80 24.20
C THR A 396 -36.34 -23.94 24.51
N ALA A 397 -35.83 -23.20 25.49
CA ALA A 397 -34.43 -23.30 25.91
C ALA A 397 -34.03 -24.74 26.32
N SER A 398 -34.94 -25.49 26.94
CA SER A 398 -34.72 -26.90 27.30
C SER A 398 -34.65 -27.80 26.07
N GLU A 399 -35.52 -27.59 25.08
CA GLU A 399 -35.48 -28.32 23.80
C GLU A 399 -34.17 -28.02 23.03
N ILE A 400 -33.72 -26.76 23.01
CA ILE A 400 -32.41 -26.39 22.45
C ILE A 400 -31.28 -27.11 23.20
N GLY A 401 -31.34 -27.13 24.54
CA GLY A 401 -30.37 -27.82 25.39
C GLY A 401 -30.17 -29.31 25.08
N THR A 402 -31.20 -29.98 24.54
CA THR A 402 -31.09 -31.39 24.13
C THR A 402 -30.42 -31.58 22.76
N ARG A 403 -30.29 -30.51 21.97
CA ARG A 403 -29.73 -30.51 20.62
C ARG A 403 -28.30 -29.97 20.56
N VAL A 404 -27.80 -29.41 21.66
CA VAL A 404 -26.48 -28.79 21.75
C VAL A 404 -25.61 -29.50 22.80
N THR A 405 -24.30 -29.31 22.72
CA THR A 405 -23.32 -29.89 23.65
C THR A 405 -23.02 -28.98 24.85
N ILE A 406 -23.38 -27.69 24.77
CA ILE A 406 -23.23 -26.74 25.87
C ILE A 406 -24.24 -26.97 27.00
N ALA A 407 -23.86 -26.60 28.23
CA ALA A 407 -24.73 -26.70 29.40
C ALA A 407 -26.01 -25.86 29.24
N GLU A 408 -27.14 -26.35 29.78
CA GLU A 408 -28.44 -25.68 29.69
C GLU A 408 -28.40 -24.22 30.18
N ARG A 409 -27.68 -23.95 31.27
CA ARG A 409 -27.46 -22.58 31.75
C ARG A 409 -26.79 -21.69 30.69
N THR A 410 -25.81 -22.22 29.98
CA THR A 410 -25.13 -21.51 28.90
C THR A 410 -26.08 -21.24 27.73
N VAL A 411 -27.04 -22.14 27.45
CA VAL A 411 -28.09 -21.89 26.44
C VAL A 411 -28.89 -20.64 26.81
N TYR A 412 -29.37 -20.56 28.06
CA TYR A 412 -30.08 -19.36 28.55
C TYR A 412 -29.21 -18.09 28.43
N ASP A 413 -27.94 -18.16 28.81
CA ASP A 413 -27.00 -17.05 28.72
C ASP A 413 -26.73 -16.60 27.26
N ARG A 414 -27.00 -17.44 26.26
CA ARG A 414 -26.86 -17.10 24.83
C ARG A 414 -28.14 -16.58 24.19
N LEU A 415 -29.31 -17.04 24.62
CA LEU A 415 -30.58 -16.64 24.02
C LEU A 415 -30.86 -15.12 24.12
N GLY A 416 -30.58 -14.52 25.28
CA GLY A 416 -30.77 -13.07 25.48
C GLY A 416 -29.96 -12.23 24.48
N PRO A 417 -28.62 -12.35 24.47
CA PRO A 417 -27.78 -11.64 23.51
C PRO A 417 -28.13 -11.93 22.05
N LEU A 418 -28.40 -13.19 21.67
CA LEU A 418 -28.78 -13.54 20.30
C LEU A 418 -30.10 -12.87 19.87
N SER A 419 -31.02 -12.65 20.81
CA SER A 419 -32.28 -11.95 20.56
C SER A 419 -32.11 -10.44 20.47
N GLU A 420 -31.29 -9.85 21.35
CA GLU A 420 -30.90 -8.43 21.26
C GLU A 420 -30.19 -8.11 19.94
N TRP A 421 -29.47 -9.08 19.38
CA TRP A 421 -28.80 -8.97 18.09
C TRP A 421 -29.70 -9.29 16.89
N CYS A 422 -31.00 -9.51 17.11
CA CYS A 422 -31.98 -9.81 16.07
C CYS A 422 -31.65 -11.04 15.22
N ILE A 423 -31.04 -12.08 15.81
CA ILE A 423 -30.76 -13.35 15.12
C ILE A 423 -31.89 -14.34 15.36
N ILE A 424 -32.37 -14.33 16.60
CA ILE A 424 -33.51 -15.12 17.04
C ILE A 424 -34.56 -14.18 17.60
N GLU A 425 -35.80 -14.60 17.58
CA GLU A 425 -36.87 -13.89 18.25
C GLU A 425 -37.58 -14.78 19.25
N ARG A 426 -38.11 -14.13 20.28
CA ARG A 426 -38.96 -14.76 21.28
C ARG A 426 -40.40 -14.75 20.75
N VAL A 427 -40.92 -15.93 20.42
CA VAL A 427 -42.26 -16.07 19.85
C VAL A 427 -43.35 -15.99 20.92
N THR A 428 -43.07 -16.43 22.15
CA THR A 428 -44.06 -16.47 23.24
C THR A 428 -43.68 -15.60 24.43
N GLU A 429 -44.62 -14.76 24.86
CA GLU A 429 -44.50 -13.95 26.08
C GLU A 429 -44.74 -14.78 27.36
N ARG A 430 -45.44 -15.92 27.24
CA ARG A 430 -45.72 -16.83 28.36
C ARG A 430 -44.64 -17.89 28.49
N GLN A 431 -44.31 -18.23 29.73
CA GLN A 431 -43.35 -19.30 30.01
C GLN A 431 -43.94 -20.71 29.77
N PRO A 432 -43.13 -21.67 29.27
CA PRO A 432 -41.74 -21.48 28.83
C PRO A 432 -41.66 -20.71 27.49
N HIS A 433 -40.69 -19.79 27.39
CA HIS A 433 -40.46 -19.01 26.18
C HIS A 433 -40.03 -19.93 25.02
N ARG A 434 -40.62 -19.72 23.85
CA ARG A 434 -40.20 -20.31 22.58
C ARG A 434 -39.39 -19.31 21.78
N TRP A 435 -38.34 -19.81 21.15
CA TRP A 435 -37.41 -19.06 20.34
C TRP A 435 -37.42 -19.64 18.94
N ARG A 436 -37.32 -18.77 17.95
CA ARG A 436 -37.12 -19.19 16.56
C ARG A 436 -36.07 -18.31 15.92
N LEU A 437 -35.48 -18.82 14.86
CA LEU A 437 -34.56 -18.07 14.05
C LEU A 437 -35.35 -17.15 13.10
N LEU A 438 -34.93 -15.90 12.96
CA LEU A 438 -35.70 -14.87 12.24
C LEU A 438 -35.76 -15.10 10.71
N ASP A 439 -34.72 -15.69 10.12
CA ASP A 439 -34.68 -16.09 8.71
C ASP A 439 -34.10 -17.52 8.57
N PRO A 440 -34.94 -18.56 8.57
CA PRO A 440 -34.46 -19.94 8.53
C PRO A 440 -33.83 -20.35 7.19
N ASP A 441 -34.12 -19.64 6.10
CA ASP A 441 -33.50 -19.85 4.79
C ASP A 441 -32.12 -19.17 4.69
N ARG A 442 -31.85 -18.20 5.57
CA ARG A 442 -30.54 -17.58 5.81
C ARG A 442 -30.33 -17.36 7.31
N PRO A 443 -29.85 -18.38 8.05
CA PRO A 443 -29.73 -18.32 9.51
C PRO A 443 -28.73 -17.25 10.00
N GLY A 444 -29.12 -15.98 9.95
CA GLY A 444 -28.24 -14.82 10.11
C GLY A 444 -28.77 -13.45 9.67
N ALA A 445 -30.05 -13.27 9.27
CA ALA A 445 -30.58 -11.99 8.76
C ALA A 445 -30.75 -10.84 9.78
N GLY A 446 -30.00 -10.82 10.87
CA GLY A 446 -29.87 -9.67 11.78
C GLY A 446 -28.43 -9.56 12.27
N TYR A 447 -27.79 -8.40 12.06
CA TYR A 447 -26.42 -8.06 12.48
C TYR A 447 -25.46 -9.25 12.56
N VAL A 448 -25.33 -10.02 11.48
CA VAL A 448 -24.48 -11.21 11.39
C VAL A 448 -23.89 -11.31 10.01
N ILE A 449 -22.71 -11.92 9.99
CA ILE A 449 -21.79 -11.94 8.87
C ILE A 449 -21.71 -13.33 8.20
N ASP A 450 -22.15 -14.37 8.91
CA ASP A 450 -22.27 -15.80 8.58
C ASP A 450 -22.48 -16.50 9.94
N ASP A 451 -22.86 -17.78 9.98
CA ASP A 451 -23.03 -18.57 11.21
C ASP A 451 -21.81 -18.50 12.16
N GLN A 452 -20.64 -18.11 11.67
CA GLN A 452 -19.37 -18.01 12.41
C GLN A 452 -19.06 -16.63 13.03
N TRP A 453 -19.68 -15.52 12.62
CA TRP A 453 -19.20 -14.18 13.01
C TRP A 453 -20.33 -13.19 13.35
N TYR A 454 -20.06 -12.30 14.31
CA TYR A 454 -20.97 -11.23 14.75
C TYR A 454 -20.36 -9.85 14.48
N VAL A 455 -21.13 -8.95 13.87
CA VAL A 455 -20.77 -7.55 13.67
C VAL A 455 -21.95 -6.63 13.90
N ARG A 456 -21.74 -5.63 14.75
CA ARG A 456 -22.60 -4.45 14.86
C ARG A 456 -21.90 -3.28 14.20
N LEU A 457 -22.31 -2.90 13.00
CA LEU A 457 -21.85 -1.66 12.38
C LEU A 457 -22.72 -0.48 12.88
N PRO A 458 -22.19 0.74 12.96
CA PRO A 458 -23.02 1.91 13.14
C PRO A 458 -23.92 2.10 11.90
N GLY A 459 -25.24 2.05 12.11
CA GLY A 459 -26.29 2.21 11.11
C GLY A 459 -26.83 3.63 11.04
N THR A 460 -27.12 4.05 9.82
CA THR A 460 -27.45 5.42 9.38
C THR A 460 -28.81 5.91 9.88
N ASP A 461 -28.85 6.74 10.92
CA ASP A 461 -30.04 7.54 11.29
C ASP A 461 -30.38 8.65 10.25
N GLY A 462 -30.01 8.50 8.98
CA GLY A 462 -29.99 9.59 8.00
C GLY A 462 -30.51 9.29 6.59
N PHE A 463 -30.98 8.08 6.30
CA PHE A 463 -31.61 7.78 5.00
C PHE A 463 -33.09 7.42 5.19
N VAL A 464 -33.86 8.36 5.74
CA VAL A 464 -35.32 8.38 5.64
C VAL A 464 -35.77 9.83 5.42
N ASP A 465 -35.70 10.26 4.16
CA ASP A 465 -36.80 10.81 3.33
C ASP A 465 -36.25 11.45 2.04
#